data_AF-A0A1B9JVP2-F1
#
_entry.id   AF-A0A1B9JVP2-F1
#
_cell.length_a   1.000
_cell.length_b   1.000
_cell.length_c   1.000
_cell.angle_alpha   90.00
_cell.angle_beta   90.00
_cell.angle_gamma   90.00
#
_symmetry.space_group_name_H-M   'P 1'
#
loop_
_entity.id
_entity.type
_entity.pdbx_description
1 polymer ?
#
loop_
_entity_poly.entity_id
_entity_poly.type
_entity_poly.pdbx_seq_one_letter_code
_entity_poly.pdbx_strand_id
1 'polypeptide(L)'
;MDACNYIDQVLKKYMPWRIEGHLAIGDNAKRLSTDDYEFKFSLCLDNKPGYIFFEQNTINKDVVVIIEDARNISKLMENSSGMEYFISDKDISYLISVNWYSIEYVGNIELIC
;
A
#
# COMPACT_ATOMS: atom_id res chain seq x y z
N MET A 1 -15.50 -2.63 10.94
CA MET A 1 -15.61 -2.37 9.49
C MET A 1 -15.16 -3.65 8.81
N ASP A 2 -15.98 -4.18 7.92
CA ASP A 2 -15.59 -5.34 7.10
C ASP A 2 -14.56 -4.92 6.03
N ALA A 3 -13.81 -5.89 5.53
CA ALA A 3 -12.70 -5.66 4.60
C ALA A 3 -13.16 -5.08 3.25
N CYS A 4 -14.30 -5.55 2.73
CA CYS A 4 -14.91 -5.05 1.49
C CYS A 4 -15.21 -3.55 1.59
N ASN A 5 -15.93 -3.14 2.63
CA ASN A 5 -16.31 -1.76 2.88
C ASN A 5 -15.08 -0.86 3.14
N TYR A 6 -14.04 -1.38 3.80
CA TYR A 6 -12.80 -0.64 3.98
C TYR A 6 -12.11 -0.36 2.64
N ILE A 7 -11.88 -1.40 1.83
CA ILE A 7 -11.21 -1.26 0.52
C ILE A 7 -12.02 -0.31 -0.36
N ASP A 8 -13.34 -0.46 -0.42
CA ASP A 8 -14.23 0.43 -1.16
C ASP A 8 -14.04 1.91 -0.77
N GLN A 9 -13.90 2.21 0.53
CA GLN A 9 -13.67 3.57 1.00
C GLN A 9 -12.29 4.11 0.61
N VAL A 10 -11.25 3.28 0.69
CA VAL A 10 -9.89 3.64 0.24
C VAL A 10 -9.90 3.95 -1.26
N LEU A 11 -10.47 3.07 -2.07
CA LEU A 11 -10.54 3.22 -3.53
C LEU A 11 -11.38 4.43 -3.94
N LYS A 12 -12.50 4.70 -3.26
CA LYS A 12 -13.33 5.90 -3.50
C LYS A 12 -12.61 7.19 -3.14
N LYS A 13 -11.82 7.19 -2.06
CA LYS A 13 -11.11 8.40 -1.60
C LYS A 13 -9.96 8.78 -2.51
N TYR A 14 -9.14 7.80 -2.91
CA TYR A 14 -7.91 8.06 -3.64
C TYR A 14 -8.00 7.86 -5.15
N MET A 15 -9.05 7.16 -5.63
CA MET A 15 -9.30 6.89 -7.05
C MET A 15 -8.05 6.41 -7.80
N PRO A 16 -7.39 5.32 -7.34
CA PRO A 16 -6.17 4.83 -7.98
C PRO A 16 -6.44 4.45 -9.43
N TRP A 17 -5.49 4.76 -10.32
CA TRP A 17 -5.58 4.44 -11.74
C TRP A 17 -5.68 2.95 -12.03
N ARG A 18 -5.04 2.11 -11.22
CA ARG A 18 -5.04 0.65 -11.40
C ARG A 18 -5.17 -0.06 -10.06
N ILE A 19 -6.13 -0.97 -9.97
CA ILE A 19 -6.38 -1.84 -8.82
C ILE A 19 -6.11 -3.32 -9.11
N GLU A 20 -5.72 -3.64 -10.35
CA GLU A 20 -5.28 -4.95 -10.82
C GLU A 20 -4.11 -4.73 -11.79
N GLY A 21 -3.06 -5.56 -11.70
CA GLY A 21 -1.91 -5.54 -12.60
C GLY A 21 -1.19 -4.19 -12.75
N HIS A 22 0.00 -4.08 -12.17
CA HIS A 22 0.76 -2.83 -12.06
C HIS A 22 -0.04 -1.81 -11.25
N LEU A 23 -0.34 -2.17 -9.99
CA LEU A 23 -1.09 -1.33 -9.06
C LEU A 23 -0.54 0.10 -9.06
N ALA A 24 -1.40 1.09 -9.24
CA ALA A 24 -0.95 2.47 -9.42
C ALA A 24 -1.99 3.45 -8.90
N ILE A 25 -1.52 4.50 -8.24
CA ILE A 25 -2.35 5.59 -7.72
C ILE A 25 -2.58 6.63 -8.82
N GLY A 26 -1.52 7.08 -9.51
CA GLY A 26 -1.63 8.00 -10.65
C GLY A 26 -0.78 9.29 -10.51
N ASP A 27 -1.04 10.27 -11.38
CA ASP A 27 -0.16 11.43 -11.57
C ASP A 27 0.10 12.27 -10.31
N ASN A 28 -0.88 12.37 -9.41
CA ASN A 28 -0.77 13.17 -8.20
C ASN A 28 0.05 12.50 -7.08
N ALA A 29 0.52 11.26 -7.30
CA ALA A 29 1.32 10.54 -6.33
C ALA A 29 2.79 10.94 -6.36
N LYS A 30 3.39 11.02 -5.18
CA LYS A 30 4.84 11.00 -5.03
C LYS A 30 5.34 9.59 -5.33
N ARG A 31 6.58 9.48 -5.81
CA ARG A 31 7.16 8.21 -6.27
C ARG A 31 8.53 7.96 -5.66
N LEU A 32 8.80 6.71 -5.33
CA LEU A 32 10.12 6.18 -5.01
C LEU A 32 10.47 5.03 -5.96
N SER A 33 11.76 4.84 -6.18
CA SER A 33 12.32 3.69 -6.89
C SER A 33 12.09 2.41 -6.09
N THR A 34 11.45 1.39 -6.68
CA THR A 34 11.27 0.09 -6.01
C THR A 34 12.61 -0.56 -5.71
N ASP A 35 13.55 -0.54 -6.67
CA ASP A 35 14.90 -1.11 -6.53
C ASP A 35 15.63 -0.59 -5.29
N ASP A 36 15.45 0.70 -4.99
CA ASP A 36 16.15 1.34 -3.87
C ASP A 36 15.40 1.20 -2.55
N TYR A 37 14.06 1.08 -2.57
CA TYR A 37 13.22 1.32 -1.39
C TYR A 37 12.29 0.17 -0.97
N GLU A 38 12.05 -0.87 -1.79
CA GLU A 38 11.07 -1.96 -1.53
C GLU A 38 11.16 -2.51 -0.09
N PHE A 39 12.37 -2.82 0.36
CA PHE A 39 12.62 -3.45 1.66
C PHE A 39 12.97 -2.47 2.79
N LYS A 40 12.79 -1.16 2.60
CA LYS A 40 13.09 -0.17 3.65
C LYS A 40 12.10 0.98 3.78
N PHE A 41 11.27 1.28 2.79
CA PHE A 41 10.36 2.44 2.83
C PHE A 41 9.45 2.42 4.05
N SER A 42 9.01 1.23 4.49
CA SER A 42 8.08 1.13 5.61
C SER A 42 8.70 1.53 6.95
N LEU A 43 10.03 1.58 7.07
CA LEU A 43 10.70 2.05 8.28
C LEU A 43 10.36 3.51 8.62
N CYS A 44 9.97 4.31 7.62
CA CYS A 44 9.53 5.70 7.81
C CYS A 44 8.07 5.81 8.30
N LEU A 45 7.32 4.70 8.36
CA LEU A 45 5.93 4.70 8.81
C LEU A 45 5.82 4.90 10.32
N ASP A 46 4.67 5.43 10.74
CA ASP A 46 4.30 5.47 12.15
C ASP A 46 4.23 4.06 12.75
N ASN A 47 4.58 3.95 14.04
CA ASN A 47 4.36 2.74 14.84
C ASN A 47 2.86 2.54 15.15
N LYS A 48 2.10 2.16 14.12
CA LYS A 48 0.65 1.95 14.14
C LYS A 48 0.30 0.78 13.21
N PRO A 49 -0.93 0.21 13.33
CA PRO A 49 -1.35 -0.85 12.42
C PRO A 49 -1.41 -0.42 10.96
N GLY A 50 -0.76 -1.19 10.09
CA GLY A 50 -0.82 -1.04 8.64
C GLY A 50 -1.80 -2.04 8.02
N TYR A 51 -2.60 -1.57 7.07
CA TYR A 51 -3.64 -2.33 6.40
C TYR A 51 -3.18 -2.62 4.97
N ILE A 52 -2.82 -3.87 4.71
CA ILE A 52 -2.37 -4.34 3.40
C ILE A 52 -3.53 -4.98 2.67
N PHE A 53 -3.70 -4.65 1.40
CA PHE A 53 -4.59 -5.37 0.49
C PHE A 53 -3.94 -5.50 -0.88
N PHE A 54 -4.14 -6.64 -1.53
CA PHE A 54 -3.52 -6.94 -2.82
C PHE A 54 -4.39 -6.41 -3.97
N GLU A 55 -4.07 -6.80 -5.20
CA GLU A 55 -4.94 -6.54 -6.34
C GLU A 55 -6.40 -6.95 -6.08
N GLN A 56 -7.35 -6.18 -6.58
CA GLN A 56 -8.78 -6.37 -6.31
C GLN A 56 -9.48 -7.14 -7.43
N ASN A 57 -8.86 -8.26 -7.84
CA ASN A 57 -9.44 -9.21 -8.78
C ASN A 57 -10.33 -10.25 -8.08
N THR A 58 -10.95 -11.15 -8.84
CA THR A 58 -11.87 -12.18 -8.34
C THR A 58 -11.27 -13.10 -7.25
N ILE A 59 -9.95 -13.22 -7.15
CA ILE A 59 -9.26 -14.12 -6.19
C ILE A 59 -8.94 -13.39 -4.88
N ASN A 60 -8.42 -12.17 -4.97
CA ASN A 60 -7.87 -11.42 -3.84
C ASN A 60 -8.83 -10.36 -3.28
N LYS A 61 -10.03 -10.28 -3.84
CA LYS A 61 -11.07 -9.32 -3.46
C LYS A 61 -11.40 -9.38 -1.98
N ASP A 62 -11.63 -8.22 -1.39
CA ASP A 62 -12.21 -8.08 -0.04
C ASP A 62 -11.35 -8.72 1.07
N VAL A 63 -10.03 -8.86 0.84
CA VAL A 63 -9.07 -9.34 1.84
C VAL A 63 -8.17 -8.19 2.28
N VAL A 64 -8.12 -7.99 3.59
CA VAL A 64 -7.20 -7.04 4.24
C VAL A 64 -6.38 -7.79 5.27
N VAL A 65 -5.05 -7.69 5.15
CA VAL A 65 -4.10 -8.19 6.14
C VAL A 65 -3.68 -7.03 7.03
N ILE A 66 -3.83 -7.17 8.34
CA ILE A 66 -3.46 -6.14 9.30
C ILE A 66 -2.11 -6.52 9.93
N ILE A 67 -1.13 -5.63 9.79
CA ILE A 67 0.17 -5.73 10.45
C ILE A 67 0.18 -4.77 11.62
N GLU A 68 0.40 -5.26 12.84
CA GLU A 68 0.26 -4.45 14.07
C GLU A 68 1.19 -3.24 14.13
N ASP A 69 2.38 -3.35 13.55
CA ASP A 69 3.35 -2.27 13.38
C ASP A 69 3.75 -2.18 11.91
N ALA A 70 3.26 -1.14 11.23
CA ALA A 70 3.46 -0.92 9.81
C ALA A 70 4.95 -0.84 9.40
N ARG A 71 5.86 -0.52 10.33
CA ARG A 71 7.31 -0.48 10.06
C ARG A 71 7.91 -1.85 9.73
N ASN A 72 7.19 -2.93 10.05
CA ASN A 72 7.62 -4.29 9.76
C ASN A 72 7.16 -4.78 8.38
N ILE A 73 6.39 -3.98 7.61
CA ILE A 73 5.82 -4.43 6.33
C ILE A 73 6.92 -4.76 5.31
N SER A 74 7.88 -3.87 5.12
CA SER A 74 8.98 -4.11 4.18
C SER A 74 9.74 -5.38 4.52
N LYS A 75 9.99 -5.62 5.82
CA LYS A 75 10.64 -6.84 6.30
C LYS A 75 9.81 -8.09 6.04
N LEU A 76 8.48 -8.01 6.24
CA LEU A 76 7.57 -9.10 5.92
C LEU A 76 7.64 -9.48 4.43
N MET A 77 7.78 -8.47 3.57
CA MET A 77 7.81 -8.65 2.11
C MET A 77 9.18 -9.05 1.55
N GLU A 78 10.26 -9.11 2.35
CA GLU A 78 11.61 -9.50 1.89
C GLU A 78 11.64 -10.86 1.15
N ASN A 79 10.81 -11.81 1.58
CA ASN A 79 10.71 -13.14 0.96
C ASN A 79 9.60 -13.24 -0.09
N SER A 80 9.02 -12.11 -0.48
CA SER A 80 7.93 -12.00 -1.46
C SER A 80 8.21 -10.84 -2.42
N SER A 81 9.47 -10.72 -2.85
CA SER A 81 9.91 -9.72 -3.82
C SER A 81 9.05 -9.77 -5.08
N GLY A 82 8.64 -8.59 -5.54
CA GLY A 82 7.74 -8.48 -6.69
C GLY A 82 6.29 -8.86 -6.36
N MET A 83 5.87 -8.84 -5.10
CA MET A 83 4.44 -8.83 -4.80
C MET A 83 3.90 -7.42 -4.92
N GLU A 84 2.79 -7.24 -5.63
CA GLU A 84 2.12 -5.93 -5.74
C GLU A 84 1.01 -5.80 -4.72
N TYR A 85 1.00 -4.69 -3.98
CA TYR A 85 0.02 -4.47 -2.92
C TYR A 85 -0.18 -2.98 -2.62
N PHE A 86 -1.30 -2.68 -1.97
CA PHE A 86 -1.56 -1.40 -1.36
C PHE A 86 -1.34 -1.44 0.14
N ILE A 87 -1.00 -0.29 0.72
CA ILE A 87 -0.98 -0.06 2.16
C ILE A 87 -1.77 1.21 2.47
N SER A 88 -2.60 1.15 3.50
CA SER A 88 -3.24 2.31 4.14
C SER A 88 -3.21 2.13 5.66
N ASP A 89 -3.64 3.12 6.41
CA ASP A 89 -3.95 3.01 7.84
C ASP A 89 -5.46 2.91 8.06
N LYS A 90 -5.85 2.61 9.30
CA LYS A 90 -7.24 2.45 9.71
C LYS A 90 -8.13 3.66 9.35
N ASP A 91 -7.58 4.86 9.46
CA ASP A 91 -8.30 6.12 9.25
C ASP A 91 -8.26 6.58 7.78
N ILE A 92 -7.64 5.78 6.90
CA ILE A 92 -7.51 6.04 5.47
C ILE A 92 -6.83 7.41 5.24
N SER A 93 -5.84 7.76 6.06
CA SER A 93 -5.12 9.03 6.03
C SER A 93 -4.09 9.12 4.89
N TYR A 94 -3.65 7.96 4.38
CA TYR A 94 -2.79 7.84 3.21
C TYR A 94 -3.12 6.61 2.37
N LEU A 95 -2.52 6.54 1.18
CA LEU A 95 -2.46 5.31 0.37
C LEU A 95 -1.05 5.18 -0.21
N ILE A 96 -0.49 3.99 -0.10
CA ILE A 96 0.76 3.58 -0.75
C ILE A 96 0.42 2.44 -1.71
N SER A 97 0.97 2.48 -2.91
CA SER A 97 0.98 1.38 -3.86
C SER A 97 2.41 0.92 -4.07
N VAL A 98 2.64 -0.38 -3.93
CA VAL A 98 3.92 -1.01 -4.21
C VAL A 98 3.72 -1.90 -5.42
N ASN A 99 4.43 -1.60 -6.51
CA ASN A 99 4.49 -2.45 -7.69
C ASN A 99 5.95 -2.62 -8.14
N TRP A 100 6.19 -3.42 -9.19
CA TRP A 100 7.54 -3.74 -9.67
C TRP A 100 8.34 -2.54 -10.14
N TYR A 101 7.67 -1.48 -10.57
CA TYR A 101 8.28 -0.32 -11.22
C TYR A 101 8.45 0.87 -10.28
N SER A 102 7.54 1.03 -9.33
CA SER A 102 7.54 2.17 -8.42
C SER A 102 6.77 1.90 -7.15
N ILE A 103 7.19 2.58 -6.09
CA ILE A 103 6.38 2.79 -4.89
C ILE A 103 5.72 4.17 -5.05
N GLU A 104 4.40 4.21 -5.15
CA GLU A 104 3.62 5.44 -5.24
C GLU A 104 2.93 5.74 -3.90
N TYR A 105 2.84 7.01 -3.49
CA TYR A 105 2.13 7.37 -2.26
C TYR A 105 1.45 8.75 -2.33
N VAL A 106 0.34 8.86 -1.61
CA VAL A 106 -0.48 10.07 -1.46
C VAL A 106 -1.08 10.17 -0.05
N GLY A 107 -1.54 11.37 0.32
CA GLY A 107 -2.17 11.65 1.60
C GLY A 107 -1.17 12.11 2.66
N ASN A 108 -1.51 11.90 3.92
CA ASN A 108 -0.75 12.40 5.07
C ASN A 108 0.43 11.47 5.40
N ILE A 109 1.42 11.40 4.50
CA ILE A 109 2.57 10.53 4.66
C ILE A 109 3.80 11.06 3.92
N GLU A 110 4.98 10.80 4.48
CA GLU A 110 6.27 11.00 3.82
C GLU A 110 7.10 9.72 3.97
N LEU A 111 7.59 9.19 2.85
CA LEU A 111 8.37 7.95 2.79
C LEU A 111 9.87 8.18 2.60
N ILE A 112 10.33 9.41 2.79
CA ILE A 112 11.76 9.76 2.77
C ILE A 112 12.17 10.02 4.21
N CYS A 113 12.72 8.97 4.80
CA CYS A 113 13.65 8.99 5.90
C CYS A 113 15.04 8.56 5.36
#